data_AF-A0A5M4FHH2-F1
#
_entry.id   AF-A0A5M4FHH2-F1
#
_cell.length_a   1.000
_cell.length_b   1.000
_cell.length_c   1.000
_cell.angle_alpha   90.00
_cell.angle_beta   90.00
_cell.angle_gamma   90.00
#
_symmetry.space_group_name_H-M   'P 1'
#
loop_
_entity.id
_entity.type
_entity.pdbx_description
1 polymer ?
#
loop_
_entity_poly.entity_id
_entity_poly.type
_entity_poly.pdbx_seq_one_letter_code
_entity_poly.pdbx_strand_id
1 'polypeptide(L)'
;MTSWRDTTSALAQNDMDGLLNAVLPFAEESLGKHGEFYPFGAAVSADGQTSFLGGDPALGENPNSDAVLGTLYEGVRSEAAGLRAAAFVADVRAGGSDAVRVELEHAEGVSLVVLLPYTRSRFKRTLEFGQMSVSAADLKVWTKGVKDS
;
A
#
# COMPACT_ATOMS: atom_id res chain seq x y z
N MET A 1 6.86 9.93 22.10
CA MET A 1 6.62 9.44 20.73
C MET A 1 5.16 9.68 20.46
N THR A 2 4.82 10.76 19.74
CA THR A 2 3.44 10.96 19.29
C THR A 2 3.20 9.88 18.24
N SER A 3 2.54 8.79 18.62
CA SER A 3 2.16 7.75 17.68
C SER A 3 1.20 8.41 16.70
N TRP A 4 1.27 8.13 15.40
CA TRP A 4 0.29 8.65 14.43
C TRP A 4 -1.14 8.35 14.88
N ARG A 5 -1.33 7.28 15.67
CA ARG A 5 -2.59 6.90 16.33
C ARG A 5 -3.10 7.93 17.34
N ASP A 6 -2.24 8.71 18.00
CA ASP A 6 -2.67 9.72 18.99
C ASP A 6 -3.28 10.96 18.31
N THR A 7 -2.98 11.18 17.02
CA THR A 7 -3.44 12.33 16.23
C THR A 7 -4.47 11.96 15.16
N THR A 8 -4.83 10.68 15.05
CA THR A 8 -5.69 10.14 13.98
C THR A 8 -7.02 9.68 14.56
N SER A 9 -8.13 9.95 13.87
CA SER A 9 -9.45 9.52 14.33
C SER A 9 -9.53 7.99 14.46
N ALA A 10 -10.42 7.48 15.31
CA ALA A 10 -10.64 6.04 15.42
C ALA A 10 -11.10 5.41 14.09
N LEU A 11 -11.85 6.17 13.28
CA LEU A 11 -12.26 5.73 11.94
C LEU A 11 -11.05 5.55 11.03
N ALA A 12 -10.18 6.56 10.97
CA ALA A 12 -8.98 6.50 10.15
C ALA A 12 -8.01 5.39 10.61
N GLN A 13 -7.88 5.16 11.92
CA GLN A 13 -7.11 4.02 12.42
C GLN A 13 -7.70 2.68 11.95
N ASN A 14 -9.01 2.51 12.05
CA ASN A 14 -9.69 1.29 11.62
C ASN A 14 -9.59 1.05 10.11
N ASP A 15 -9.76 2.09 9.30
CA ASP A 15 -9.67 1.98 7.84
C ASP A 15 -8.23 1.61 7.42
N MET A 16 -7.21 2.20 8.04
CA MET A 16 -5.80 1.93 7.74
C MET A 16 -5.36 0.52 8.20
N ASP A 17 -5.77 0.11 9.40
CA ASP A 17 -5.52 -1.25 9.91
C ASP A 17 -6.29 -2.30 9.07
N GLY A 18 -7.52 -1.98 8.65
CA GLY A 18 -8.33 -2.81 7.75
C GLY A 18 -7.66 -3.02 6.39
N LEU A 19 -7.16 -1.95 5.78
CA LEU A 19 -6.39 -2.02 4.53
C LEU A 19 -5.14 -2.87 4.69
N LEU A 20 -4.35 -2.69 5.76
CA LEU A 20 -3.17 -3.52 6.02
C LEU A 20 -3.51 -5.01 6.12
N ASN A 21 -4.56 -5.34 6.86
CA ASN A 21 -5.03 -6.72 7.04
C ASN A 21 -5.58 -7.33 5.75
N ALA A 22 -6.01 -6.52 4.78
CA ALA A 22 -6.42 -6.99 3.46
C ALA A 22 -5.22 -7.23 2.54
N VAL A 23 -4.31 -6.25 2.45
CA VAL A 23 -3.27 -6.26 1.41
C VAL A 23 -2.04 -7.09 1.76
N LEU A 24 -1.67 -7.20 3.04
CA LEU A 24 -0.49 -7.97 3.45
C LEU A 24 -0.66 -9.47 3.16
N PRO A 25 -1.75 -10.14 3.58
CA PRO A 25 -1.92 -11.57 3.27
C PRO A 25 -1.92 -11.86 1.77
N PHE A 26 -2.49 -10.95 0.96
CA PHE A 26 -2.48 -11.10 -0.50
C PHE A 26 -1.06 -10.97 -1.09
N ALA A 27 -0.25 -10.04 -0.58
CA ALA A 27 1.16 -9.92 -0.97
C ALA A 27 1.97 -11.17 -0.57
N GLU A 28 1.79 -11.65 0.66
CA GLU A 28 2.45 -12.86 1.16
C GLU A 28 2.10 -14.10 0.33
N GLU A 29 0.81 -14.27 0.00
CA GLU A 29 0.33 -15.36 -0.85
C GLU A 29 0.92 -15.28 -2.26
N SER A 30 0.95 -14.09 -2.85
CA SER A 30 1.51 -13.86 -4.19
C SER A 30 3.02 -14.13 -4.23
N LEU A 31 3.76 -13.66 -3.23
CA LEU A 31 5.19 -13.99 -3.06
C LEU A 31 5.39 -15.49 -2.88
N GLY A 32 4.52 -16.17 -2.13
CA GLY A 32 4.65 -17.61 -1.87
C GLY A 32 4.42 -18.44 -3.13
N LYS A 33 3.46 -18.03 -3.97
CA LYS A 33 3.09 -18.75 -5.20
C LYS A 33 3.99 -18.44 -6.38
N HIS A 34 4.25 -17.16 -6.62
CA HIS A 34 4.92 -16.68 -7.83
C HIS A 34 6.36 -16.25 -7.57
N GLY A 35 6.72 -16.00 -6.31
CA GLY A 35 8.02 -15.45 -5.99
C GLY A 35 8.16 -13.98 -6.38
N GLU A 36 7.12 -13.29 -6.80
CA GLU A 36 7.07 -11.85 -7.04
C GLU A 36 5.61 -11.44 -7.21
N PHE A 37 5.32 -10.14 -7.17
CA PHE A 37 4.01 -9.62 -7.52
C PHE A 37 4.16 -8.26 -8.19
N TYR A 38 3.23 -7.96 -9.08
CA TYR A 38 3.12 -6.61 -9.64
C TYR A 38 2.47 -5.67 -8.62
N PRO A 39 2.83 -4.37 -8.64
CA PRO A 39 2.19 -3.43 -7.75
C PRO A 39 0.67 -3.45 -7.88
N PHE A 40 0.00 -3.39 -6.73
CA PHE A 40 -1.46 -3.41 -6.64
C PHE A 40 -1.91 -2.42 -5.58
N GLY A 41 -3.19 -2.09 -5.56
CA GLY A 41 -3.76 -1.22 -4.54
C GLY A 41 -4.99 -1.82 -3.88
N ALA A 42 -5.47 -1.13 -2.85
CA ALA A 42 -6.80 -1.30 -2.31
C ALA A 42 -7.33 0.06 -1.84
N ALA A 43 -8.64 0.25 -1.82
CA ALA A 43 -9.24 1.47 -1.31
C ALA A 43 -10.45 1.18 -0.43
N VAL A 44 -10.73 2.10 0.47
CA VAL A 44 -11.94 2.11 1.30
C VAL A 44 -12.86 3.20 0.78
N SER A 45 -14.06 2.84 0.36
CA SER A 45 -15.10 3.79 -0.08
C SER A 45 -15.73 4.54 1.08
N ALA A 46 -16.50 5.59 0.78
CA ALA A 46 -17.21 6.41 1.76
C ALA A 46 -18.11 5.60 2.73
N ASP A 47 -18.67 4.49 2.26
CA ASP A 47 -19.50 3.55 3.03
C ASP A 47 -18.69 2.52 3.85
N GLY A 48 -17.36 2.53 3.74
CA GLY A 48 -16.46 1.63 4.45
C GLY A 48 -16.24 0.27 3.78
N GLN A 49 -16.67 0.07 2.54
CA GLN A 49 -16.33 -1.13 1.78
C GLN A 49 -14.88 -1.06 1.31
N THR A 50 -14.14 -2.18 1.44
CA THR A 50 -12.78 -2.30 0.92
C THR A 50 -12.82 -3.00 -0.44
N SER A 51 -12.21 -2.38 -1.46
CA SER A 51 -12.06 -2.96 -2.80
C SER A 51 -10.59 -3.04 -3.18
N PHE A 52 -10.20 -4.14 -3.83
CA PHE A 52 -8.86 -4.26 -4.42
C PHE A 52 -8.82 -3.51 -5.75
N LEU A 53 -7.75 -2.75 -5.94
CA LEU A 53 -7.42 -2.04 -7.16
C LEU A 53 -6.36 -2.87 -7.86
N GLY A 54 -6.82 -3.74 -8.75
CA GLY A 54 -5.95 -4.60 -9.53
C GLY A 54 -5.47 -3.88 -10.79
N GLY A 55 -4.16 -3.85 -10.99
CA GLY A 55 -3.65 -4.23 -12.30
C GLY A 55 -4.00 -5.70 -12.50
N ASP A 56 -5.16 -5.98 -13.08
CA ASP A 56 -5.51 -7.32 -13.57
C ASP A 56 -4.40 -7.81 -14.53
N PRO A 57 -4.05 -9.11 -14.56
CA PRO A 57 -3.06 -9.73 -15.45
C PRO A 57 -3.19 -9.46 -16.97
N ALA A 58 -4.19 -8.68 -17.39
CA ALA A 58 -4.32 -8.15 -18.76
C ALA A 58 -3.40 -6.96 -19.09
N LEU A 59 -2.61 -6.45 -18.14
CA LEU A 59 -1.52 -5.51 -18.44
C LEU A 59 -0.40 -6.26 -19.19
N GLY A 60 -0.49 -6.26 -20.52
CA GLY A 60 0.44 -6.96 -21.41
C GLY A 60 1.93 -6.76 -21.10
N GLU A 61 2.72 -7.76 -21.50
CA GLU A 61 4.19 -7.86 -21.42
C GLU A 61 4.87 -6.93 -20.39
N ASN A 62 4.80 -7.33 -19.11
CA ASN A 62 5.72 -6.90 -18.05
C ASN A 62 5.85 -5.37 -17.88
N PRO A 63 4.78 -4.67 -17.49
CA PRO A 63 4.85 -3.23 -17.25
C PRO A 63 5.83 -2.90 -16.12
N ASN A 64 6.59 -1.81 -16.30
CA ASN A 64 7.48 -1.30 -15.27
C ASN A 64 6.68 -0.99 -13.98
N SER A 65 7.13 -1.51 -12.83
CA SER A 65 6.46 -1.34 -11.54
C SER A 65 6.18 0.11 -11.17
N ASP A 66 7.06 1.05 -11.52
CA ASP A 66 6.85 2.48 -11.27
C ASP A 66 5.70 3.04 -12.12
N ALA A 67 5.53 2.56 -13.35
CA ALA A 67 4.43 2.96 -14.21
C ALA A 67 3.09 2.43 -13.67
N VAL A 68 3.06 1.19 -13.19
CA VAL A 68 1.86 0.60 -12.55
C VAL A 68 1.48 1.38 -11.29
N LEU A 69 2.44 1.69 -10.43
CA LEU A 69 2.21 2.52 -9.25
C LEU A 69 1.68 3.91 -9.63
N GLY A 70 2.27 4.55 -10.65
CA GLY A 70 1.79 5.82 -11.19
C GLY A 70 0.31 5.77 -11.57
N THR A 71 -0.09 4.76 -12.35
CA THR A 71 -1.49 4.55 -12.75
C THR A 71 -2.41 4.30 -11.56
N LEU A 72 -1.97 3.52 -10.56
CA LEU A 72 -2.75 3.31 -9.34
C LEU A 72 -2.97 4.62 -8.59
N TYR A 73 -1.92 5.44 -8.41
CA TYR A 73 -2.05 6.74 -7.76
C TYR A 73 -3.02 7.67 -8.51
N GLU A 74 -2.92 7.74 -9.84
CA GLU A 74 -3.80 8.57 -10.67
C GLU A 74 -5.25 8.10 -10.65
N GLY A 75 -5.49 6.79 -10.72
CA GLY A 75 -6.81 6.19 -10.63
C GLY A 75 -7.48 6.51 -9.28
N VAL A 76 -6.77 6.25 -8.18
CA VAL A 76 -7.28 6.59 -6.83
C VAL A 76 -7.48 8.08 -6.67
N ARG A 77 -6.56 8.93 -7.16
CA ARG A 77 -6.71 10.39 -7.09
C ARG A 77 -7.95 10.86 -7.83
N SER A 78 -8.26 10.27 -8.98
CA SER A 78 -9.45 10.60 -9.77
C SER A 78 -10.75 10.25 -9.05
N GLU A 79 -10.73 9.21 -8.21
CA GLU A 79 -11.88 8.74 -7.44
C GLU A 79 -11.86 9.20 -5.97
N ALA A 80 -10.85 9.99 -5.55
CA ALA A 80 -10.57 10.32 -4.16
C ALA A 80 -11.74 10.98 -3.41
N ALA A 81 -12.67 11.62 -4.13
CA ALA A 81 -13.88 12.20 -3.54
C ALA A 81 -14.88 11.16 -3.00
N GLY A 82 -14.85 9.92 -3.53
CA GLY A 82 -15.68 8.81 -3.09
C GLY A 82 -14.98 7.84 -2.12
N LEU A 83 -13.71 8.11 -1.79
CA LEU A 83 -12.86 7.22 -1.01
C LEU A 83 -12.46 7.89 0.32
N ARG A 84 -12.29 7.07 1.36
CA ARG A 84 -11.78 7.51 2.67
C ARG A 84 -10.32 7.15 2.88
N ALA A 85 -9.88 6.03 2.31
CA ALA A 85 -8.53 5.55 2.48
C ALA A 85 -8.06 4.78 1.24
N ALA A 86 -6.75 4.70 1.05
CA ALA A 86 -6.12 3.90 0.01
C ALA A 86 -4.81 3.27 0.49
N ALA A 87 -4.50 2.11 -0.07
CA ALA A 87 -3.26 1.38 0.10
C ALA A 87 -2.63 1.11 -1.27
N PHE A 88 -1.32 1.28 -1.37
CA PHE A 88 -0.53 0.96 -2.56
C PHE A 88 0.59 0.02 -2.15
N VAL A 89 0.69 -1.13 -2.80
CA VAL A 89 1.63 -2.18 -2.44
C VAL A 89 2.59 -2.44 -3.58
N ALA A 90 3.88 -2.52 -3.25
CA ALA A 90 4.93 -2.85 -4.20
C ALA A 90 6.00 -3.73 -3.56
N ASP A 91 6.58 -4.62 -4.36
CA ASP A 91 7.81 -5.32 -4.02
C ASP A 91 9.01 -4.40 -4.32
N VAL A 92 9.80 -4.08 -3.30
CA VAL A 92 10.92 -3.13 -3.42
C VAL A 92 12.18 -3.69 -2.80
N ARG A 93 13.34 -3.15 -3.20
CA ARG A 93 14.61 -3.42 -2.53
C ARG A 93 14.92 -2.31 -1.53
N ALA A 94 14.94 -2.64 -0.24
CA ALA A 94 15.20 -1.70 0.86
C ALA A 94 16.28 -2.26 1.79
N GLY A 95 17.28 -1.44 2.16
CA GLY A 95 18.34 -1.85 3.09
C GLY A 95 19.17 -3.06 2.64
N GLY A 96 19.21 -3.33 1.33
CA GLY A 96 19.96 -4.45 0.75
C GLY A 96 19.16 -5.76 0.60
N SER A 97 17.94 -5.83 1.12
CA SER A 97 17.01 -6.97 1.01
C SER A 97 15.72 -6.60 0.29
N ASP A 98 14.95 -7.61 -0.11
CA ASP A 98 13.62 -7.42 -0.67
C ASP A 98 12.61 -7.14 0.46
N ALA A 99 11.61 -6.32 0.18
CA ALA A 99 10.61 -5.89 1.14
C ALA A 99 9.28 -5.59 0.47
N VAL A 100 8.18 -5.96 1.13
CA VAL A 100 6.85 -5.46 0.78
C VAL A 100 6.73 -4.04 1.33
N ARG A 101 6.56 -3.07 0.44
CA ARG A 101 6.22 -1.70 0.79
C ARG A 101 4.73 -1.51 0.64
N VAL A 102 4.07 -1.08 1.71
CA VAL A 102 2.67 -0.65 1.70
C VAL A 102 2.64 0.84 2.02
N GLU A 103 2.13 1.64 1.11
CA GLU A 103 1.86 3.05 1.33
C GLU A 103 0.37 3.22 1.60
N LEU A 104 0.04 3.80 2.75
CA LEU A 104 -1.33 4.01 3.17
C LEU A 104 -1.60 5.50 3.27
N GLU A 105 -2.77 5.90 2.81
CA GLU A 105 -3.26 7.26 2.94
C GLU A 105 -4.72 7.28 3.37
N HIS A 106 -5.07 8.23 4.24
CA HIS A 106 -6.43 8.51 4.65
C HIS A 106 -6.80 9.95 4.29
N ALA A 107 -8.05 10.17 3.89
CA ALA A 107 -8.60 11.47 3.51
C ALA A 107 -8.54 12.53 4.62
N GLU A 108 -8.37 12.10 5.88
CA GLU A 108 -8.11 12.99 7.03
C GLU A 108 -6.70 13.61 7.04
N GLY A 109 -5.86 13.24 6.08
CA GLY A 109 -4.50 13.77 5.93
C GLY A 109 -3.44 12.95 6.64
N VAL A 110 -3.69 11.65 6.84
CA VAL A 110 -2.73 10.71 7.41
C VAL A 110 -2.08 9.94 6.27
N SER A 111 -0.74 9.85 6.27
CA SER A 111 -0.01 9.02 5.33
C SER A 111 1.11 8.27 6.03
N LEU A 112 1.20 6.96 5.75
CA LEU A 112 2.15 6.04 6.36
C LEU A 112 2.80 5.17 5.29
N VAL A 113 4.04 4.79 5.51
CA VAL A 113 4.70 3.72 4.78
C VAL A 113 5.03 2.61 5.75
N VAL A 114 4.56 1.41 5.43
CA VAL A 114 4.91 0.17 6.10
C VAL A 114 5.90 -0.58 5.23
N LEU A 115 7.01 -1.01 5.83
CA LEU A 115 7.98 -1.89 5.20
C LEU A 115 8.01 -3.20 5.95
N LEU A 116 7.81 -4.28 5.21
CA LEU A 116 7.93 -5.66 5.67
C LEU A 116 9.05 -6.35 4.87
N PRO A 117 10.29 -6.34 5.39
CA PRO A 117 11.40 -7.08 4.77
C PRO A 117 11.07 -8.57 4.69
N TYR A 118 11.53 -9.24 3.66
CA TYR A 118 11.43 -10.69 3.58
C TYR A 118 12.68 -11.30 2.93
N THR A 119 12.92 -12.56 3.22
CA THR A 119 13.97 -13.34 2.57
C THR A 119 13.40 -14.62 1.99
N ARG A 120 13.94 -15.01 0.83
CA ARG A 120 13.55 -16.24 0.13
C ARG A 120 14.58 -17.31 0.40
N SER A 121 14.16 -18.41 1.03
CA SER A 121 15.01 -19.59 1.15
C SER A 121 15.07 -20.32 -0.18
N ARG A 122 16.23 -20.26 -0.86
CA ARG A 122 16.48 -21.00 -2.12
C ARG A 122 16.29 -22.52 -1.98
N PHE A 123 16.43 -23.06 -0.77
CA PHE A 123 16.36 -24.50 -0.52
C PHE A 123 14.97 -24.99 -0.10
N LYS A 124 14.17 -24.16 0.59
CA LYS A 124 12.91 -24.61 1.20
C LYS A 124 11.65 -24.10 0.50
N ARG A 125 11.77 -23.20 -0.51
CA ARG A 125 10.62 -22.46 -1.08
C ARG A 125 9.77 -21.79 -0.01
N THR A 126 10.38 -21.43 1.12
CA THR A 126 9.73 -20.72 2.23
C THR A 126 10.14 -19.25 2.21
N LEU A 127 9.18 -18.39 2.51
CA LEU A 127 9.40 -16.97 2.79
C LEU A 127 9.55 -16.79 4.29
N GLU A 128 10.57 -16.04 4.68
CA GLU A 128 10.75 -15.59 6.06
C GLU A 128 10.58 -14.08 6.10
N PHE A 129 9.57 -13.61 6.82
CA PHE A 129 9.31 -12.19 7.01
C PHE A 129 10.09 -11.66 8.20
N GLY A 130 10.70 -10.49 8.01
CA GLY A 130 11.43 -9.77 9.03
C GLY A 130 10.53 -8.91 9.91
N GLN A 131 11.15 -8.02 10.68
CA GLN A 131 10.42 -7.10 11.54
C GLN A 131 9.75 -6.00 10.70
N MET A 132 8.43 -5.88 10.84
CA MET A 132 7.65 -4.78 10.25
C MET A 132 8.08 -3.44 10.84
N SER A 133 8.20 -2.44 9.97
CA SER A 133 8.47 -1.05 10.37
C SER A 133 7.43 -0.12 9.76
N VAL A 134 7.07 0.93 10.49
CA VAL A 134 6.07 1.93 10.06
C VAL A 134 6.71 3.31 10.20
N SER A 135 6.55 4.15 9.18
CA SER A 135 7.04 5.53 9.16
C SER A 135 5.97 6.45 8.59
N ALA A 136 5.96 7.72 9.02
CA ALA A 136 5.14 8.74 8.38
C ALA A 136 5.65 9.03 6.97
N ALA A 137 4.73 9.42 6.08
CA ALA A 137 5.05 9.77 4.69
C ALA A 137 4.25 10.99 4.22
N ASP A 138 4.59 11.48 3.03
CA ASP A 138 3.85 12.55 2.37
C ASP A 138 2.62 11.99 1.64
N LEU A 139 1.51 12.73 1.68
CA LEU A 139 0.30 12.43 0.93
C LEU A 139 0.55 12.57 -0.57
N LYS A 140 0.18 11.56 -1.35
CA LYS A 140 0.21 11.55 -2.82
C LYS A 140 -1.19 11.67 -3.41
N VAL A 141 -2.20 11.12 -2.75
CA VAL A 141 -3.60 11.13 -3.21
C VAL A 141 -4.32 12.36 -2.70
N TRP A 142 -4.39 12.52 -1.38
CA TRP A 142 -5.08 13.64 -0.73
C TRP A 142 -4.12 14.81 -0.46
N THR A 143 -3.35 15.21 -1.47
CA THR A 143 -2.53 16.42 -1.39
C THR A 143 -3.45 17.60 -1.08
N LYS A 144 -3.25 18.30 0.05
CA LYS A 144 -3.88 19.60 0.25
C LYS A 144 -3.36 20.48 -0.88
N GLY A 145 -4.23 20.82 -1.83
CA GLY A 145 -3.86 21.75 -2.89
C GLY A 145 -3.21 22.96 -2.22
N VAL A 146 -1.97 23.26 -2.62
CA VAL A 146 -1.37 24.54 -2.33
C VAL A 146 -2.39 25.56 -2.83
N LYS A 147 -3.09 26.21 -1.89
CA LYS A 147 -3.81 27.43 -2.19
C LYS A 147 -2.74 28.47 -2.48
N ASP A 148 -2.25 28.47 -3.71
CA ASP A 148 -1.55 29.64 -4.22
C ASP A 148 -2.58 30.78 -4.24
N SER A 149 -2.19 31.81 -3.49
CA SER A 149 -2.95 33.00 -3.15
C SER A 149 -2.99 34.00 -4.29
#